data_AF-A0A447RLI1-F1
#
_entry.id   AF-A0A447RLI1-F1
#
_cell.length_a   1.000
_cell.length_b   1.000
_cell.length_c   1.000
_cell.angle_alpha   90.00
_cell.angle_beta   90.00
_cell.angle_gamma   90.00
#
_symmetry.space_group_name_H-M   'P 1'
#
loop_
_entity.id
_entity.type
_entity.pdbx_description
1 polymer ?
#
loop_
_entity_poly.entity_id
_entity_poly.type
_entity_poly.pdbx_seq_one_letter_code
_entity_poly.pdbx_strand_id
1 'polypeptide(L)'
;MKTLLIIDAGLGQARAYMAKTLLGAAAPKAHLELIDNPNDAELAIVLGTALPADSALNGKNVYLGDINRAVAHPELFLGEAKDHAKPYVAPAAVAVPAAAQGQKRIVAVTACPTGVAHTFMAAEAIETEAKKRGWWVKVETRGSVGAGNAITPEEVAEADLVIVAADIEVDLAKFAGKPMYRTTTGLALKKTAQELDKAVAEAKPYQPSGKPQAAAEGKKESAGAYRHLLTGVSYMLPMVVAGGLCIALSFAFGIKAF
;
A
#
# COMPACT_ATOMS: atom_id res chain seq x y z
N MET A 1 6.17 -7.52 -24.48
CA MET A 1 7.01 -8.29 -23.55
C MET A 1 6.39 -8.22 -22.17
N LYS A 2 5.99 -9.36 -21.61
CA LYS A 2 5.36 -9.43 -20.29
C LYS A 2 6.39 -9.18 -19.20
N THR A 3 6.09 -8.22 -18.33
CA THR A 3 7.05 -7.68 -17.35
C THR A 3 6.47 -7.75 -15.95
N LEU A 4 7.18 -8.41 -15.05
CA LEU A 4 6.88 -8.41 -13.63
C LEU A 4 7.59 -7.23 -12.97
N LEU A 5 6.86 -6.44 -12.18
CA LEU A 5 7.45 -5.39 -11.35
C LEU A 5 7.50 -5.86 -9.89
N ILE A 6 8.71 -5.97 -9.35
CA ILE A 6 8.97 -6.30 -7.94
C ILE A 6 9.53 -5.05 -7.27
N ILE A 7 8.95 -4.65 -6.14
CA ILE A 7 9.41 -3.50 -5.36
C ILE A 7 9.79 -4.01 -3.98
N ASP A 8 11.03 -3.75 -3.57
CA ASP A 8 11.55 -4.13 -2.27
C ASP A 8 10.73 -3.48 -1.12
N ALA A 9 10.32 -4.28 -0.14
CA ALA A 9 9.53 -3.85 1.01
C ALA A 9 10.26 -2.85 1.94
N GLY A 10 11.57 -2.68 1.77
CA GLY A 10 12.39 -1.68 2.44
C GLY A 10 12.26 -0.26 1.87
N LEU A 11 11.68 -0.09 0.67
CA LEU A 11 11.62 1.21 -0.01
C LEU A 11 10.48 2.13 0.43
N GLY A 12 9.59 1.65 1.30
CA GLY A 12 8.45 2.39 1.84
C GLY A 12 7.25 2.43 0.89
N GLN A 13 6.04 2.33 1.48
CA GLN A 13 4.78 2.16 0.74
C GLN A 13 4.46 3.34 -0.21
N ALA A 14 4.75 4.58 0.19
CA ALA A 14 4.45 5.76 -0.62
C ALA A 14 5.30 5.81 -1.91
N ARG A 15 6.62 5.57 -1.78
CA ARG A 15 7.53 5.54 -2.93
C ARG A 15 7.22 4.37 -3.84
N ALA A 16 6.95 3.19 -3.27
CA ALA A 16 6.54 2.01 -4.02
C ALA A 16 5.28 2.27 -4.85
N TYR A 17 4.25 2.91 -4.26
CA TYR A 17 3.04 3.29 -4.98
C TYR A 17 3.34 4.24 -6.14
N MET A 18 4.11 5.31 -5.90
CA MET A 18 4.49 6.25 -6.96
C MET A 18 5.25 5.58 -8.10
N ALA A 19 6.22 4.72 -7.78
CA ALA A 19 6.98 3.98 -8.79
C ALA A 19 6.08 3.06 -9.62
N LYS A 20 5.18 2.30 -8.96
CA LYS A 20 4.21 1.44 -9.67
C LYS A 20 3.31 2.25 -10.60
N THR A 21 2.78 3.38 -10.16
CA THR A 21 1.90 4.25 -10.96
C THR A 21 2.63 4.84 -12.16
N LEU A 22 3.83 5.40 -11.96
CA LEU A 22 4.59 6.06 -13.03
C LEU A 22 5.13 5.06 -14.06
N LEU A 23 5.67 3.92 -13.60
CA LEU A 23 6.11 2.85 -14.50
C LEU A 23 4.93 2.21 -15.23
N GLY A 24 3.78 2.04 -14.58
CA GLY A 24 2.56 1.55 -15.22
C GLY A 24 2.06 2.47 -16.34
N ALA A 25 2.12 3.79 -16.13
CA ALA A 25 1.77 4.77 -17.17
C ALA A 25 2.78 4.80 -18.33
N ALA A 26 4.07 4.53 -18.06
CA ALA A 26 5.13 4.53 -19.06
C ALA A 26 5.27 3.20 -19.82
N ALA A 27 4.83 2.08 -19.23
CA ALA A 27 5.01 0.73 -19.77
C ALA A 27 4.47 0.55 -21.21
N PRO A 28 3.25 1.03 -21.57
CA PRO A 28 2.75 0.88 -22.93
C PRO A 28 3.62 1.57 -23.98
N LYS A 29 4.15 2.76 -23.66
CA LYS A 29 5.05 3.51 -24.55
C LYS A 29 6.39 2.82 -24.73
N ALA A 30 6.84 2.13 -23.69
CA ALA A 30 8.02 1.28 -23.75
C ALA A 30 7.73 -0.08 -24.39
N HIS A 31 6.53 -0.38 -24.92
CA HIS A 31 6.14 -1.72 -25.41
C HIS A 31 6.30 -2.84 -24.37
N LEU A 32 5.98 -2.52 -23.12
CA LEU A 32 5.94 -3.44 -21.98
C LEU A 32 4.51 -3.61 -21.49
N GLU A 33 4.20 -4.82 -21.06
CA GLU A 33 2.94 -5.14 -20.39
C GLU A 33 3.25 -5.54 -18.96
N LEU A 34 2.81 -4.73 -17.98
CA LEU A 34 3.02 -5.06 -16.57
C LEU A 34 2.00 -6.11 -16.13
N ILE A 35 2.51 -7.20 -15.58
CA ILE A 35 1.70 -8.31 -15.05
C ILE A 35 2.07 -8.60 -13.59
N ASP A 36 1.11 -9.15 -12.85
CA ASP A 36 1.32 -9.51 -11.44
C ASP A 36 1.71 -11.00 -11.28
N ASN A 37 1.52 -11.84 -12.31
CA ASN A 37 1.86 -13.27 -12.25
C ASN A 37 3.34 -13.49 -12.62
N PRO A 38 4.20 -13.97 -11.70
CA PRO A 38 5.59 -14.21 -12.03
C PRO A 38 5.78 -15.21 -13.15
N ASN A 39 4.95 -16.25 -13.25
CA ASN A 39 5.14 -17.37 -14.18
C ASN A 39 5.06 -16.96 -15.65
N ASP A 40 4.25 -15.95 -15.97
CA ASP A 40 4.05 -15.48 -17.34
C ASP A 40 5.04 -14.37 -17.74
N ALA A 41 5.96 -13.98 -16.86
CA ALA A 41 6.86 -12.87 -17.08
C ALA A 41 8.11 -13.30 -17.86
N GLU A 42 8.46 -12.52 -18.88
CA GLU A 42 9.70 -12.66 -19.66
C GLU A 42 10.83 -11.80 -19.07
N LEU A 43 10.46 -10.61 -18.56
CA LEU A 43 11.32 -9.66 -17.87
C LEU A 43 10.82 -9.47 -16.43
N ALA A 44 11.73 -9.43 -15.46
CA ALA A 44 11.42 -8.93 -14.13
C ALA A 44 12.26 -7.68 -13.81
N ILE A 45 11.56 -6.62 -13.41
CA ILE A 45 12.18 -5.38 -12.96
C ILE A 45 12.09 -5.36 -11.45
N VAL A 46 13.24 -5.33 -10.79
CA VAL A 46 13.36 -5.26 -9.34
C VAL A 46 13.78 -3.84 -8.97
N LEU A 47 12.92 -3.13 -8.23
CA LEU A 47 13.27 -1.85 -7.61
C LEU A 47 13.79 -2.13 -6.20
N GLY A 48 15.07 -1.85 -5.95
CA GLY A 48 15.70 -2.16 -4.67
C GLY A 48 17.22 -2.06 -4.70
N THR A 49 17.84 -2.46 -3.60
CA THR A 49 19.31 -2.50 -3.46
C THR A 49 19.88 -3.90 -3.72
N ALA A 50 19.04 -4.93 -3.74
CA ALA A 50 19.43 -6.32 -3.97
C ALA A 50 18.36 -7.08 -4.77
N LEU A 51 18.78 -8.14 -5.45
CA LEU A 51 17.86 -9.05 -6.13
C LEU A 51 17.20 -10.00 -5.12
N PRO A 52 15.89 -10.29 -5.24
CA PRO A 52 15.19 -11.21 -4.34
C PRO A 52 15.66 -12.65 -4.59
N ALA A 53 15.80 -13.45 -3.53
CA ALA A 53 16.12 -14.88 -3.62
C ALA A 53 14.88 -15.71 -4.03
N ASP A 54 14.30 -15.39 -5.19
CA ASP A 54 13.09 -16.04 -5.71
C ASP A 54 13.42 -16.97 -6.88
N SER A 55 13.23 -18.27 -6.66
CA SER A 55 13.41 -19.30 -7.69
C SER A 55 12.44 -19.17 -8.87
N ALA A 56 11.30 -18.48 -8.71
CA ALA A 56 10.36 -18.22 -9.79
C ALA A 56 10.94 -17.30 -10.88
N LEU A 57 12.04 -16.59 -10.58
CA LEU A 57 12.75 -15.73 -11.52
C LEU A 57 13.84 -16.47 -12.31
N ASN A 58 14.08 -17.76 -12.02
CA ASN A 58 15.13 -18.54 -12.70
C ASN A 58 14.91 -18.59 -14.21
N GLY A 59 15.97 -18.28 -14.96
CA GLY A 59 15.94 -18.28 -16.43
C GLY A 59 15.24 -17.07 -17.06
N LYS A 60 14.72 -16.13 -16.25
CA LYS A 60 14.15 -14.88 -16.74
C LYS A 60 15.22 -13.79 -16.78
N ASN A 61 14.99 -12.80 -17.63
CA ASN A 61 15.81 -11.61 -17.65
C ASN A 61 15.40 -10.73 -16.47
N VAL A 62 16.35 -10.38 -15.61
CA VAL A 62 16.09 -9.57 -14.42
C VAL A 62 16.96 -8.31 -14.46
N TYR A 63 16.33 -7.18 -14.17
CA TYR A 63 17.00 -5.90 -14.03
C TYR A 63 16.80 -5.36 -12.62
N LEU A 64 17.91 -5.04 -11.94
CA LEU A 64 17.90 -4.34 -10.66
C LEU A 64 18.07 -2.84 -10.91
N GLY A 65 17.12 -2.04 -10.45
CA GLY A 65 17.11 -0.60 -10.66
C GLY A 65 16.81 0.21 -9.41
N ASP A 66 17.26 1.46 -9.41
CA ASP A 66 17.00 2.41 -8.34
C ASP A 66 15.60 3.03 -8.45
N ILE A 67 14.88 3.11 -7.33
CA ILE A 67 13.52 3.63 -7.29
C ILE A 67 13.44 5.13 -7.62
N ASN A 68 14.45 5.93 -7.26
CA ASN A 68 14.43 7.37 -7.54
C ASN A 68 14.59 7.60 -9.05
N ARG A 69 15.42 6.79 -9.72
CA ARG A 69 15.53 6.80 -11.19
C ARG A 69 14.21 6.41 -11.85
N ALA A 70 13.56 5.36 -11.36
CA ALA A 70 12.27 4.90 -11.87
C ALA A 70 11.16 5.97 -11.72
N VAL A 71 11.16 6.73 -10.62
CA VAL A 71 10.19 7.82 -10.38
C VAL A 71 10.53 9.08 -11.19
N ALA A 72 11.81 9.43 -11.32
CA ALA A 72 12.23 10.65 -12.02
C ALA A 72 12.14 10.53 -13.55
N HIS A 73 12.49 9.36 -14.10
CA HIS A 73 12.58 9.12 -15.54
C HIS A 73 12.03 7.74 -15.92
N PRO A 74 10.71 7.50 -15.78
CA PRO A 74 10.13 6.17 -15.94
C PRO A 74 10.30 5.57 -17.33
N GLU A 75 10.20 6.36 -18.41
CA GLU A 75 10.36 5.86 -19.78
C GLU A 75 11.79 5.41 -20.08
N LEU A 76 12.79 6.23 -19.69
CA LEU A 76 14.20 5.89 -19.84
C LEU A 76 14.58 4.67 -19.00
N PHE A 77 14.09 4.61 -17.76
CA PHE A 77 14.31 3.49 -16.86
C PHE A 77 13.79 2.17 -17.45
N LEU A 78 12.61 2.18 -18.07
CA LEU A 78 12.07 0.99 -18.73
C LEU A 78 12.87 0.58 -19.98
N GLY A 79 13.43 1.54 -20.72
CA GLY A 79 14.37 1.26 -21.81
C GLY A 79 15.66 0.61 -21.30
N GLU A 80 16.30 1.21 -20.30
CA GLU A 80 17.49 0.66 -19.64
C GLU A 80 17.23 -0.75 -19.09
N ALA A 81 16.05 -0.99 -18.51
CA ALA A 81 15.66 -2.30 -18.00
C ALA A 81 15.56 -3.36 -19.10
N LYS A 82 15.13 -3.00 -20.31
CA LYS A 82 15.12 -3.93 -21.46
C LYS A 82 16.52 -4.27 -21.93
N ASP A 83 17.36 -3.26 -22.06
CA ASP A 83 18.66 -3.38 -22.70
C ASP A 83 19.70 -4.03 -21.77
N HIS A 84 19.57 -3.83 -20.46
CA HIS A 84 20.56 -4.26 -19.47
C HIS A 84 20.07 -5.38 -18.54
N ALA A 85 18.88 -5.95 -18.75
CA ALA A 85 18.45 -7.11 -17.98
C ALA A 85 19.37 -8.31 -18.22
N LYS A 86 19.69 -9.03 -17.15
CA LYS A 86 20.59 -10.18 -17.20
C LYS A 86 19.83 -11.46 -16.84
N PRO A 87 20.19 -12.61 -17.42
CA PRO A 87 19.63 -13.89 -17.00
C PRO A 87 19.85 -14.11 -15.51
N TYR A 88 18.77 -14.38 -14.80
CA TYR A 88 18.81 -14.59 -13.36
C TYR A 88 18.90 -16.06 -13.00
N VAL A 89 19.78 -16.35 -12.04
CA VAL A 89 19.88 -17.63 -11.36
C VAL A 89 19.80 -17.32 -9.88
N ALA A 90 18.75 -17.83 -9.24
CA ALA A 90 18.55 -17.69 -7.82
C ALA A 90 19.75 -18.31 -7.09
N PRO A 91 20.36 -17.59 -6.15
CA PRO A 91 21.29 -18.23 -5.23
C PRO A 91 20.56 -19.40 -4.55
N ALA A 92 21.24 -20.54 -4.41
CA ALA A 92 20.65 -21.75 -3.81
C ALA A 92 19.87 -21.36 -2.55
N ALA A 93 18.57 -21.69 -2.55
CA ALA A 93 17.63 -21.20 -1.56
C ALA A 93 18.15 -21.49 -0.15
N VAL A 94 18.71 -20.48 0.50
CA VAL A 94 18.71 -20.43 1.95
C VAL A 94 17.25 -20.22 2.25
N ALA A 95 16.58 -21.28 2.73
CA ALA A 95 15.20 -21.22 3.19
C ALA A 95 15.04 -19.89 3.93
N VAL A 96 14.07 -19.08 3.51
CA VAL A 96 13.64 -17.89 4.25
C VAL A 96 13.60 -18.35 5.71
N PRO A 97 14.42 -17.82 6.63
CA PRO A 97 14.46 -18.36 7.97
C PRO A 97 13.04 -18.34 8.47
N ALA A 98 12.46 -19.52 8.70
CA ALA A 98 11.24 -19.63 9.48
C ALA A 98 11.50 -18.78 10.70
N ALA A 99 10.68 -17.73 10.87
CA ALA A 99 10.92 -16.66 11.83
C ALA A 99 11.51 -17.24 13.11
N ALA A 100 12.69 -16.73 13.50
CA ALA A 100 13.35 -17.18 14.72
C ALA A 100 12.29 -17.24 15.84
N GLN A 101 12.12 -18.42 16.43
CA GLN A 101 11.10 -18.66 17.44
C GLN A 101 11.24 -17.59 18.54
N GLY A 102 10.29 -16.64 18.59
CA GLY A 102 10.33 -15.47 19.47
C GLY A 102 10.04 -14.11 18.81
N GLN A 103 10.03 -14.02 17.48
CA GLN A 103 9.67 -12.78 16.78
C GLN A 103 8.15 -12.58 16.73
N LYS A 104 7.65 -11.52 17.38
CA LYS A 104 6.22 -11.14 17.36
C LYS A 104 5.78 -10.80 15.93
N ARG A 105 4.68 -11.38 15.46
CA ARG A 105 4.13 -11.16 14.12
C ARG A 105 2.89 -10.28 14.19
N ILE A 106 2.95 -9.15 13.51
CA ILE A 106 1.90 -8.14 13.53
C ILE A 106 1.40 -7.92 12.11
N VAL A 107 0.09 -7.90 11.95
CA VAL A 107 -0.55 -7.39 10.73
C VAL A 107 -1.28 -6.10 11.07
N ALA A 108 -1.22 -5.11 10.19
CA ALA A 108 -1.88 -3.84 10.41
C ALA A 108 -2.71 -3.40 9.21
N VAL A 109 -3.80 -2.69 9.46
CA VAL A 109 -4.62 -2.04 8.44
C VAL A 109 -4.58 -0.55 8.68
N THR A 110 -4.22 0.23 7.67
CA THR A 110 -4.25 1.70 7.72
C THR A 110 -5.32 2.23 6.78
N ALA A 111 -6.13 3.20 7.23
CA ALA A 111 -7.16 3.78 6.36
C ALA A 111 -7.57 5.21 6.72
N CYS A 112 -7.39 6.17 5.80
CA CYS A 112 -7.77 7.57 5.97
C CYS A 112 -8.79 8.01 4.89
N PRO A 113 -9.86 8.76 5.22
CA PRO A 113 -10.89 9.16 4.24
C PRO A 113 -10.36 10.16 3.21
N THR A 114 -9.43 11.03 3.61
CA THR A 114 -8.94 12.16 2.79
C THR A 114 -7.74 11.80 1.90
N GLY A 115 -7.46 10.50 1.70
CA GLY A 115 -6.57 10.02 0.64
C GLY A 115 -5.35 9.21 1.09
N VAL A 116 -4.34 9.23 0.24
CA VAL A 116 -3.15 8.34 0.28
C VAL A 116 -2.12 8.72 1.33
N ALA A 117 -1.99 10.00 1.68
CA ALA A 117 -0.88 10.51 2.48
C ALA A 117 -0.86 9.91 3.90
N HIS A 118 -1.87 10.19 4.73
CA HIS A 118 -1.91 9.65 6.10
C HIS A 118 -1.99 8.12 6.14
N THR A 119 -2.63 7.50 5.13
CA THR A 119 -2.68 6.05 5.01
C THR A 119 -1.27 5.47 4.85
N PHE A 120 -0.49 5.97 3.89
CA PHE A 120 0.88 5.48 3.66
C PHE A 120 1.87 5.91 4.75
N MET A 121 1.75 7.14 5.26
CA MET A 121 2.62 7.63 6.33
C MET A 121 2.40 6.86 7.63
N ALA A 122 1.16 6.55 8.00
CA ALA A 122 0.87 5.71 9.15
C ALA A 122 1.41 4.29 8.94
N ALA A 123 1.29 3.74 7.72
CA ALA A 123 1.82 2.42 7.41
C ALA A 123 3.35 2.37 7.55
N GLU A 124 4.06 3.34 6.96
CA GLU A 124 5.51 3.44 7.05
C GLU A 124 5.99 3.67 8.49
N ALA A 125 5.26 4.47 9.27
CA ALA A 125 5.56 4.67 10.68
C ALA A 125 5.45 3.36 11.47
N ILE A 126 4.35 2.61 11.30
CA ILE A 126 4.14 1.29 11.92
C ILE A 126 5.24 0.31 11.49
N GLU A 127 5.55 0.22 10.20
CA GLU A 127 6.58 -0.66 9.67
C GLU A 127 7.96 -0.34 10.27
N THR A 128 8.31 0.94 10.30
CA THR A 128 9.59 1.41 10.84
C THR A 128 9.72 1.11 12.32
N GLU A 129 8.68 1.37 13.11
CA GLU A 129 8.69 1.13 14.55
C GLU A 129 8.70 -0.37 14.89
N ALA A 130 7.94 -1.19 14.15
CA ALA A 130 7.97 -2.64 14.32
C ALA A 130 9.34 -3.23 13.94
N LYS A 131 9.97 -2.77 12.86
CA LYS A 131 11.35 -3.16 12.49
C LYS A 131 12.35 -2.80 13.59
N LYS A 132 12.26 -1.60 14.20
CA LYS A 132 13.11 -1.20 15.35
C LYS A 132 12.96 -2.14 16.55
N ARG A 133 11.76 -2.68 16.75
CA ARG A 133 11.44 -3.63 17.83
C ARG A 133 11.80 -5.08 17.49
N GLY A 134 12.31 -5.33 16.28
CA GLY A 134 12.58 -6.67 15.78
C GLY A 134 11.31 -7.48 15.54
N TRP A 135 10.16 -6.85 15.30
CA TRP A 135 8.89 -7.53 14.99
C TRP A 135 8.74 -7.74 13.49
N TRP A 136 8.10 -8.85 13.11
CA TRP A 136 7.64 -9.02 11.74
C TRP A 136 6.34 -8.26 11.56
N VAL A 137 6.25 -7.47 10.50
CA VAL A 137 5.10 -6.60 10.26
C VAL A 137 4.68 -6.63 8.80
N LYS A 138 3.38 -6.71 8.56
CA LYS A 138 2.78 -6.43 7.27
C LYS A 138 1.65 -5.44 7.41
N VAL A 139 1.69 -4.36 6.63
CA VAL A 139 0.67 -3.32 6.68
C VAL A 139 -0.10 -3.27 5.37
N GLU A 140 -1.40 -3.51 5.45
CA GLU A 140 -2.36 -3.30 4.37
C GLU A 140 -2.85 -1.85 4.41
N THR A 141 -2.81 -1.17 3.26
CA THR A 141 -3.25 0.21 3.13
C THR A 141 -4.59 0.25 2.42
N ARG A 142 -5.56 0.99 2.96
CA ARG A 142 -6.89 1.17 2.35
C ARG A 142 -7.21 2.65 2.22
N GLY A 143 -7.32 3.14 1.00
CA GLY A 143 -7.60 4.56 0.74
C GLY A 143 -8.43 4.79 -0.51
N SER A 144 -8.46 6.04 -0.97
CA SER A 144 -9.14 6.45 -2.20
C SER A 144 -8.61 5.74 -3.45
N VAL A 145 -7.40 5.19 -3.40
CA VAL A 145 -6.75 4.45 -4.49
C VAL A 145 -6.95 2.93 -4.42
N GLY A 146 -7.77 2.45 -3.47
CA GLY A 146 -8.03 1.03 -3.25
C GLY A 146 -7.18 0.41 -2.13
N ALA A 147 -7.17 -0.92 -2.08
CA ALA A 147 -6.37 -1.70 -1.15
C ALA A 147 -4.98 -1.97 -1.74
N GLY A 148 -3.93 -1.72 -0.95
CA GLY A 148 -2.54 -2.02 -1.26
C GLY A 148 -1.95 -2.97 -0.23
N ASN A 149 -0.99 -3.80 -0.67
CA ASN A 149 -0.30 -4.79 0.17
C ASN A 149 -1.25 -5.69 0.98
N ALA A 150 -2.22 -6.31 0.28
CA ALA A 150 -3.26 -7.10 0.92
C ALA A 150 -2.69 -8.21 1.82
N ILE A 151 -3.21 -8.32 3.04
CA ILE A 151 -2.84 -9.37 4.00
C ILE A 151 -3.58 -10.65 3.61
N THR A 152 -2.83 -11.74 3.45
CA THR A 152 -3.36 -13.06 3.06
C THR A 152 -3.91 -13.82 4.27
N PRO A 153 -4.79 -14.83 4.06
CA PRO A 153 -5.33 -15.63 5.16
C PRO A 153 -4.25 -16.32 6.01
N GLU A 154 -3.17 -16.77 5.38
CA GLU A 154 -2.03 -17.42 6.06
C GLU A 154 -1.33 -16.45 7.00
N GLU A 155 -1.11 -15.21 6.55
CA GLU A 155 -0.51 -14.15 7.37
C GLU A 155 -1.43 -13.73 8.52
N VAL A 156 -2.75 -13.76 8.34
CA VAL A 156 -3.69 -13.56 9.45
C VAL A 156 -3.57 -14.71 10.45
N ALA A 157 -3.52 -15.95 9.98
CA ALA A 157 -3.39 -17.13 10.84
C ALA A 157 -2.10 -17.11 11.67
N GLU A 158 -0.99 -16.63 11.11
CA GLU A 158 0.31 -16.51 11.77
C GLU A 158 0.46 -15.23 12.62
N ALA A 159 -0.46 -14.27 12.51
CA ALA A 159 -0.38 -13.02 13.27
C ALA A 159 -0.74 -13.21 14.76
N ASP A 160 0.10 -12.66 15.63
CA ASP A 160 -0.11 -12.57 17.07
C ASP A 160 -1.00 -11.38 17.46
N LEU A 161 -0.99 -10.33 16.64
CA LEU A 161 -1.67 -9.07 16.90
C LEU A 161 -2.10 -8.39 15.60
N VAL A 162 -3.32 -7.86 15.61
CA VAL A 162 -3.89 -7.04 14.53
C VAL A 162 -4.00 -5.59 15.00
N ILE A 163 -3.38 -4.66 14.27
CA ILE A 163 -3.47 -3.22 14.55
C ILE A 163 -4.31 -2.55 13.46
N VAL A 164 -5.41 -1.91 13.82
CA VAL A 164 -6.28 -1.19 12.89
C VAL A 164 -6.16 0.30 13.15
N ALA A 165 -5.37 0.99 12.34
CA ALA A 165 -5.23 2.44 12.36
C ALA A 165 -6.14 3.05 11.28
N ALA A 166 -7.40 3.29 11.60
CA ALA A 166 -8.40 3.66 10.60
C ALA A 166 -9.33 4.77 11.08
N ASP A 167 -9.50 5.79 10.23
CA ASP A 167 -10.44 6.91 10.41
C ASP A 167 -11.73 6.70 9.59
N ILE A 168 -11.86 5.53 8.94
CA ILE A 168 -13.06 5.06 8.25
C ILE A 168 -13.41 3.62 8.66
N GLU A 169 -14.65 3.23 8.43
CA GLU A 169 -15.06 1.82 8.53
C GLU A 169 -14.41 0.99 7.41
N VAL A 170 -13.81 -0.14 7.81
CA VAL A 170 -13.08 -1.09 6.98
C VAL A 170 -13.58 -2.50 7.27
N ASP A 171 -13.66 -3.36 6.25
CA ASP A 171 -14.01 -4.77 6.46
C ASP A 171 -12.86 -5.51 7.17
N LEU A 172 -13.15 -6.01 8.37
CA LEU A 172 -12.22 -6.72 9.25
C LEU A 172 -12.65 -8.17 9.49
N ALA A 173 -13.62 -8.70 8.75
CA ALA A 173 -14.15 -10.05 8.97
C ALA A 173 -13.06 -11.13 8.96
N LYS A 174 -12.02 -10.96 8.12
CA LYS A 174 -10.87 -11.88 8.04
C LYS A 174 -10.03 -11.96 9.32
N PHE A 175 -10.14 -11.00 10.23
CA PHE A 175 -9.40 -10.94 11.50
C PHE A 175 -10.20 -11.44 12.71
N ALA A 176 -11.32 -12.13 12.47
CA ALA A 176 -12.15 -12.70 13.53
C ALA A 176 -11.33 -13.60 14.48
N GLY A 177 -11.52 -13.43 15.78
CA GLY A 177 -10.85 -14.17 16.84
C GLY A 177 -9.43 -13.70 17.15
N LYS A 178 -8.81 -12.85 16.32
CA LYS A 178 -7.45 -12.36 16.56
C LYS A 178 -7.43 -11.22 17.58
N PRO A 179 -6.39 -11.13 18.45
CA PRO A 179 -6.18 -9.96 19.30
C PRO A 179 -6.08 -8.71 18.42
N MET A 180 -6.97 -7.75 18.64
CA MET A 180 -7.06 -6.55 17.83
C MET A 180 -7.00 -5.29 18.70
N TYR A 181 -6.25 -4.31 18.21
CA TYR A 181 -6.21 -2.96 18.74
C TYR A 181 -6.62 -1.97 17.65
N ARG A 182 -7.57 -1.08 17.95
CA ARG A 182 -8.06 -0.06 17.00
C ARG A 182 -7.63 1.33 17.47
N THR A 183 -7.08 2.12 16.55
CA THR A 183 -6.66 3.51 16.74
C THR A 183 -6.93 4.33 15.46
N THR A 184 -6.57 5.62 15.47
CA THR A 184 -6.70 6.54 14.33
C THR A 184 -5.41 6.59 13.50
N THR A 185 -5.49 6.96 12.21
CA THR A 185 -4.27 7.09 11.40
C THR A 185 -3.35 8.20 11.93
N GLY A 186 -3.95 9.27 12.45
CA GLY A 186 -3.20 10.39 13.05
C GLY A 186 -2.43 10.00 14.32
N LEU A 187 -3.00 9.17 15.20
CA LEU A 187 -2.31 8.66 16.37
C LEU A 187 -1.24 7.64 15.99
N ALA A 188 -1.55 6.72 15.09
CA ALA A 188 -0.59 5.74 14.59
C ALA A 188 0.62 6.39 13.91
N LEU A 189 0.46 7.56 13.29
CA LEU A 189 1.55 8.34 12.70
C LEU A 189 2.35 9.15 13.75
N LYS A 190 1.67 9.89 14.64
CA LYS A 190 2.34 10.83 15.56
C LYS A 190 2.88 10.18 16.83
N LYS A 191 2.27 9.08 17.26
CA LYS A 191 2.54 8.41 18.54
C LYS A 191 2.74 6.90 18.35
N THR A 192 3.36 6.49 17.24
CA THR A 192 3.48 5.09 16.82
C THR A 192 3.96 4.16 17.93
N ALA A 193 5.06 4.49 18.61
CA ALA A 193 5.60 3.67 19.69
C ALA A 193 4.57 3.43 20.81
N GLN A 194 3.90 4.50 21.26
CA GLN A 194 2.89 4.42 22.32
C GLN A 194 1.67 3.59 21.89
N GLU A 195 1.23 3.73 20.63
CA GLU A 195 0.10 2.98 20.11
C GLU A 195 0.46 1.49 19.92
N LEU A 196 1.70 1.17 19.55
CA LEU A 196 2.19 -0.21 19.51
C LEU A 196 2.29 -0.82 20.93
N ASP A 197 2.74 -0.04 21.92
CA ASP A 197 2.79 -0.50 23.33
C ASP A 197 1.39 -0.80 23.86
N LYS A 198 0.42 0.11 23.63
CA LYS A 198 -0.98 -0.12 23.98
C LYS A 198 -1.57 -1.30 23.22
N ALA A 199 -1.21 -1.48 21.95
CA ALA A 199 -1.70 -2.62 21.18
C ALA A 199 -1.24 -3.96 21.77
N VAL A 200 -0.05 -4.02 22.36
CA VAL A 200 0.41 -5.23 23.06
C VAL A 200 -0.32 -5.44 24.38
N ALA A 201 -0.66 -4.37 25.11
CA ALA A 201 -1.28 -4.47 26.44
C ALA A 201 -2.81 -4.61 26.42
N GLU A 202 -3.48 -3.95 25.47
CA GLU A 202 -4.93 -3.73 25.48
C GLU A 202 -5.69 -4.47 24.37
N ALA A 203 -4.98 -5.16 23.46
CA ALA A 203 -5.64 -5.88 22.36
C ALA A 203 -6.59 -6.95 22.89
N LYS A 204 -7.80 -6.96 22.33
CA LYS A 204 -8.87 -7.91 22.68
C LYS A 204 -9.23 -8.75 21.47
N PRO A 205 -9.65 -10.02 21.65
CA PRO A 205 -10.15 -10.83 20.55
C PRO A 205 -11.26 -10.11 19.80
N TYR A 206 -11.06 -9.87 18.51
CA TYR A 206 -12.06 -9.23 17.67
C TYR A 206 -13.18 -10.20 17.33
N GLN A 207 -14.42 -9.81 17.58
CA GLN A 207 -15.59 -10.51 17.05
C GLN A 207 -16.24 -9.62 16.00
N PRO A 208 -16.35 -10.07 14.74
CA PRO A 208 -17.14 -9.36 13.75
C PRO A 208 -18.57 -9.24 14.26
N SER A 209 -19.08 -8.01 14.32
CA SER A 209 -20.50 -7.77 14.62
C SER A 209 -21.34 -8.22 13.42
N GLY A 210 -21.61 -9.52 13.32
CA GLY A 210 -22.47 -10.11 12.29
C GLY A 210 -22.37 -11.63 12.26
N LYS A 211 -23.46 -12.33 12.58
CA LYS A 211 -23.64 -13.74 12.19
C LYS A 211 -23.44 -13.86 10.68
N PRO A 212 -22.95 -15.01 10.16
CA PRO A 212 -23.03 -15.30 8.73
C PRO A 212 -24.51 -15.44 8.37
N GLN A 213 -25.13 -14.32 7.99
CA GLN A 213 -26.51 -14.29 7.58
C GLN A 213 -26.51 -14.46 6.06
N ALA A 214 -27.00 -15.62 5.65
CA ALA A 214 -27.43 -15.88 4.29
C ALA A 214 -28.23 -14.67 3.76
N ALA A 215 -28.04 -14.39 2.46
CA ALA A 215 -28.65 -13.29 1.74
C ALA A 215 -30.11 -13.02 2.17
N ALA A 216 -30.31 -11.87 2.82
CA ALA A 216 -31.62 -11.27 3.00
C ALA A 216 -31.45 -9.77 2.81
N GLU A 217 -32.01 -9.25 1.73
CA GLU A 217 -32.10 -7.84 1.40
C GLU A 217 -32.81 -7.08 2.53
N GLY A 218 -32.15 -6.07 3.08
CA GLY A 218 -32.70 -5.23 4.16
C GLY A 218 -31.92 -3.93 4.33
N LYS A 219 -32.49 -2.85 3.79
CA LYS A 219 -32.11 -1.43 3.83
C LYS A 219 -31.06 -1.00 4.88
N LYS A 220 -29.90 -0.51 4.39
CA LYS A 220 -28.96 0.39 5.09
C LYS A 220 -28.64 1.60 4.18
N GLU A 221 -29.60 2.49 3.99
CA GLU A 221 -29.48 3.62 3.03
C GLU A 221 -28.70 4.84 3.57
N SER A 222 -28.41 4.97 4.86
CA SER A 222 -27.80 6.21 5.40
C SER A 222 -26.27 6.26 5.34
N ALA A 223 -25.57 5.12 5.51
CA ALA A 223 -24.11 5.09 5.49
C ALA A 223 -23.54 5.11 4.06
N GLY A 224 -24.24 4.52 3.09
CA GLY A 224 -23.87 4.56 1.68
C GLY A 224 -24.03 5.96 1.10
N ALA A 225 -25.18 6.59 1.32
CA ALA A 225 -25.46 7.94 0.83
C ALA A 225 -24.44 8.97 1.36
N TYR A 226 -24.10 8.92 2.66
CA TYR A 226 -23.09 9.81 3.23
C TYR A 226 -21.69 9.56 2.65
N ARG A 227 -21.31 8.29 2.41
CA ARG A 227 -20.04 7.96 1.72
C ARG A 227 -20.03 8.50 0.29
N HIS A 228 -21.11 8.34 -0.46
CA HIS A 228 -21.22 8.86 -1.83
C HIS A 228 -21.19 10.39 -1.88
N LEU A 229 -21.83 11.06 -0.91
CA LEU A 229 -21.77 12.52 -0.76
C LEU A 229 -20.36 13.01 -0.43
N LEU A 230 -19.68 12.38 0.54
CA LEU A 230 -18.31 12.75 0.91
C LEU A 230 -17.30 12.52 -0.22
N THR A 231 -17.45 11.42 -0.97
CA THR A 231 -16.63 11.19 -2.18
C THR A 231 -16.96 12.23 -3.26
N GLY A 232 -18.24 12.58 -3.45
CA GLY A 232 -18.67 13.59 -4.42
C GLY A 232 -18.09 14.97 -4.14
N VAL A 233 -18.09 15.40 -2.87
CA VAL A 233 -17.47 16.67 -2.45
C VAL A 233 -15.95 16.63 -2.66
N SER A 234 -15.29 15.50 -2.36
CA SER A 234 -13.85 15.36 -2.57
C SER A 234 -13.45 15.48 -4.04
N TYR A 235 -14.27 14.95 -4.96
CA TYR A 235 -14.08 15.11 -6.41
C TYR A 235 -14.43 16.53 -6.91
N MET A 236 -15.31 17.27 -6.22
CA MET A 236 -15.65 18.65 -6.55
C MET A 236 -14.63 19.68 -6.04
N LEU A 237 -13.91 19.35 -4.97
CA LEU A 237 -12.99 20.27 -4.30
C LEU A 237 -11.93 20.89 -5.25
N PRO A 238 -11.28 20.14 -6.16
CA PRO A 238 -10.31 20.72 -7.09
C PRO A 238 -10.93 21.74 -8.05
N MET A 239 -12.16 21.51 -8.52
CA MET A 239 -12.88 22.43 -9.41
C MET A 239 -13.29 23.71 -8.69
N VAL A 240 -13.77 23.60 -7.46
CA VAL A 240 -14.15 24.76 -6.63
C VAL A 240 -12.92 25.60 -6.29
N VAL A 241 -11.80 24.97 -5.92
CA VAL A 241 -10.54 25.66 -5.63
C VAL A 241 -10.01 26.36 -6.89
N ALA A 242 -10.00 25.69 -8.04
CA ALA A 242 -9.58 26.29 -9.31
C ALA A 242 -10.48 27.48 -9.69
N GLY A 243 -11.81 27.35 -9.59
CA GLY A 243 -12.75 28.43 -9.86
C GLY A 243 -12.57 29.62 -8.93
N GLY A 244 -12.40 29.38 -7.63
CA GLY A 244 -12.13 30.43 -6.64
C GLY A 244 -10.82 31.16 -6.91
N LEU A 245 -9.76 30.44 -7.31
CA LEU A 245 -8.48 31.02 -7.67
C LEU A 245 -8.60 31.89 -8.94
N CYS A 246 -9.32 31.44 -9.96
CA CYS A 246 -9.59 32.22 -11.17
C CYS A 246 -10.37 33.51 -10.88
N ILE A 247 -11.39 33.44 -10.01
CA ILE A 247 -12.17 34.62 -9.58
C ILE A 247 -11.28 35.60 -8.81
N ALA A 248 -10.46 35.10 -7.88
CA ALA A 248 -9.53 35.92 -7.11
C ALA A 248 -8.52 36.63 -8.02
N LEU A 249 -7.98 35.94 -9.03
CA LEU A 249 -7.10 36.54 -10.04
C LEU A 249 -7.83 37.58 -10.89
N SER A 250 -9.07 37.32 -11.29
CA SER A 250 -9.90 38.29 -12.03
C SER A 250 -10.14 39.58 -11.23
N PHE A 251 -10.34 39.49 -9.91
CA PHE A 251 -10.43 40.67 -9.05
C PHE A 251 -9.08 41.35 -8.84
N ALA A 252 -8.00 40.59 -8.68
CA ALA A 252 -6.65 41.13 -8.44
C ALA A 252 -6.09 41.91 -9.64
N PHE A 253 -6.33 41.43 -10.87
CA PHE A 253 -5.91 42.11 -12.11
C PHE A 253 -6.96 43.09 -12.66
N GLY A 254 -8.11 43.21 -11.98
CA GLY A 254 -9.11 44.23 -12.20
C GLY A 254 -10.14 43.89 -13.29
N ILE A 255 -11.41 43.86 -12.91
CA ILE A 255 -12.59 43.79 -13.82
C ILE A 255 -12.78 45.09 -14.65
N LYS A 256 -11.85 46.05 -14.48
CA LYS A 256 -11.75 47.33 -15.21
C LYS A 256 -10.32 47.56 -15.73
N ALA A 257 -9.58 46.50 -16.04
CA ALA A 257 -8.40 46.63 -16.89
C ALA A 257 -8.88 47.05 -18.29
N PHE A 258 -8.92 48.36 -18.52
CA PHE A 258 -8.94 48.95 -19.85
C PHE A 258 -7.55 48.81 -20.47
#